data_AF-A0A1J5FCQ3-F1
#
_entry.id   AF-A0A1J5FCQ3-F1
#
_cell.length_a   1.000
_cell.length_b   1.000
_cell.length_c   1.000
_cell.angle_alpha   90.00
_cell.angle_beta   90.00
_cell.angle_gamma   90.00
#
_symmetry.space_group_name_H-M   'P 1'
#
loop_
_entity.id
_entity.type
_entity.pdbx_description
1 polymer ?
#
loop_
_entity_poly.entity_id
_entity_poly.type
_entity_poly.pdbx_seq_one_letter_code
_entity_poly.pdbx_strand_id
1 'polypeptide(L)'
;MPDSNVSFSVDIYPILNVKCATAGCHNDESRAGGYALTSWTNVRHPDLIDPGQPDNSRLVWSIEARAGIPPMPPIGYNTPLTLNQIRGVRTWIAEGAENN
;
A
#
# COMPACT_ATOMS: atom_id res chain seq x y z
N MET A 1 4.91 6.96 -11.47
CA MET A 1 5.53 5.65 -11.23
C MET A 1 5.76 5.03 -12.59
N PRO A 2 6.76 4.14 -12.72
CA PRO A 2 6.98 3.44 -13.99
C PRO A 2 5.77 2.58 -14.36
N ASP A 3 5.57 2.36 -15.66
CA ASP A 3 4.44 1.56 -16.16
C ASP A 3 4.68 0.03 -16.02
N SER A 4 5.93 -0.39 -15.80
CA SER A 4 6.33 -1.78 -15.52
C SER A 4 7.66 -1.82 -14.77
N ASN A 5 8.00 -2.99 -14.21
CA ASN A 5 9.17 -3.22 -13.35
C ASN A 5 9.19 -2.27 -12.15
N VAL A 6 8.06 -2.16 -11.47
CA VAL A 6 7.93 -1.27 -10.31
C VAL A 6 8.76 -1.84 -9.17
N SER A 7 9.69 -1.04 -8.66
CA SER A 7 10.57 -1.46 -7.58
C SER A 7 9.92 -1.22 -6.22
N PHE A 8 9.96 -2.21 -5.33
CA PHE A 8 9.49 -1.98 -3.96
C PHE A 8 10.35 -0.92 -3.27
N SER A 9 11.67 -1.04 -3.34
CA SER A 9 12.58 -0.17 -2.60
C SER A 9 12.60 1.26 -3.13
N VAL A 10 12.49 1.45 -4.44
CA VAL A 10 12.58 2.76 -5.11
C VAL A 10 11.22 3.43 -5.27
N ASP A 11 10.17 2.70 -5.64
CA ASP A 11 8.90 3.29 -6.03
C ASP A 11 7.82 3.17 -4.94
N ILE A 12 7.69 2.01 -4.30
CA ILE A 12 6.59 1.72 -3.37
C ILE A 12 6.90 2.18 -1.95
N TYR A 13 8.07 1.80 -1.44
CA TYR A 13 8.45 2.04 -0.05
C TYR A 13 8.46 3.53 0.31
N PRO A 14 8.98 4.45 -0.51
CA PRO A 14 8.93 5.88 -0.18
C PRO A 14 7.49 6.41 0.00
N ILE A 15 6.53 5.89 -0.76
CA ILE A 15 5.12 6.24 -0.63
C ILE A 15 4.59 5.73 0.72
N LEU A 16 4.81 4.44 1.01
CA LEU A 16 4.35 3.83 2.25
C LEU A 16 4.95 4.51 3.48
N ASN A 17 6.24 4.83 3.44
CA ASN A 17 6.95 5.47 4.55
C ASN A 17 6.41 6.87 4.85
N VAL A 18 6.10 7.66 3.81
CA VAL A 18 5.64 9.05 3.98
C VAL A 18 4.13 9.16 4.25
N LYS A 19 3.33 8.26 3.68
CA LYS A 19 1.86 8.37 3.69
C LYS A 19 1.16 7.41 4.62
N CYS A 20 1.82 6.33 5.05
CA CYS A 20 1.16 5.23 5.76
C CYS A 20 1.88 4.85 7.06
N ALA A 21 3.19 4.67 7.01
CA ALA A 21 4.02 4.15 8.10
C ALA A 21 4.43 5.25 9.12
N THR A 22 3.47 6.09 9.49
CA THR A 22 3.67 7.16 10.47
C THR A 22 3.26 6.73 11.87
N ALA A 23 3.78 7.41 12.90
CA ALA A 23 3.35 7.23 14.27
C ALA A 23 1.83 7.42 14.40
N GLY A 24 1.17 6.56 15.19
CA GLY A 24 -0.28 6.50 15.34
C GLY A 24 -1.02 5.80 14.19
N CYS A 25 -0.32 5.42 13.12
CA CYS A 25 -0.90 4.76 11.94
C CYS A 25 -0.23 3.40 11.73
N HIS A 26 0.38 3.14 10.58
CA HIS A 26 0.86 1.83 10.19
C HIS A 26 2.39 1.67 10.35
N ASN A 27 2.98 2.26 11.38
CA ASN A 27 4.37 1.96 11.75
C ASN A 27 4.46 0.66 12.60
N ASP A 28 5.67 0.22 12.91
CA ASP A 28 5.90 -1.03 13.67
C ASP A 28 5.37 -0.98 15.11
N GLU A 29 5.25 0.21 15.70
CA GLU A 29 4.75 0.41 17.07
C GLU A 29 3.22 0.48 17.12
N SER A 30 2.61 1.35 16.32
CA SER A 30 1.18 1.65 16.37
C SER A 30 0.34 0.61 15.65
N ARG A 31 0.85 0.06 14.54
CA ARG A 31 0.23 -1.02 13.76
C ARG A 31 -1.29 -0.87 13.60
N ALA A 32 -1.77 0.32 13.24
CA ALA A 32 -3.20 0.59 13.14
C ALA A 32 -3.90 -0.45 12.26
N GLY A 33 -5.02 -0.99 12.74
CA GLY A 33 -5.72 -2.08 12.06
C GLY A 33 -4.96 -3.41 11.99
N GLY A 34 -3.88 -3.57 12.77
CA GLY A 34 -3.03 -4.77 12.83
C GLY A 34 -1.81 -4.76 11.91
N TYR A 35 -1.67 -3.76 11.04
CA TYR A 35 -0.67 -3.75 9.97
C TYR A 35 0.42 -2.71 10.21
N ALA A 36 1.68 -3.15 10.10
CA ALA A 36 2.82 -2.27 9.85
C ALA A 36 3.12 -2.24 8.35
N LEU A 37 3.58 -1.11 7.82
CA LEU A 37 3.91 -0.92 6.41
C LEU A 37 5.34 -0.40 6.22
N THR A 38 6.20 -0.70 7.18
CA THR A 38 7.61 -0.26 7.31
C THR A 38 8.62 -1.17 6.61
N SER A 39 8.19 -2.34 6.12
CA SER A 39 9.06 -3.29 5.46
C SER A 39 8.30 -4.08 4.41
N TRP A 40 9.01 -4.61 3.42
CA TRP A 40 8.42 -5.45 2.39
C TRP A 40 7.66 -6.65 2.99
N THR A 41 8.26 -7.33 3.96
CA THR A 41 7.67 -8.50 4.63
C THR A 41 6.36 -8.15 5.31
N ASN A 42 6.29 -7.00 5.98
CA ASN A 42 5.06 -6.55 6.63
C ASN A 42 3.97 -6.18 5.61
N VAL A 43 4.36 -5.51 4.52
CA VAL A 43 3.43 -5.06 3.47
C VAL A 43 2.89 -6.27 2.70
N ARG A 44 3.73 -7.25 2.37
CA ARG A 44 3.34 -8.45 1.62
C ARG A 44 2.69 -9.54 2.50
N HIS A 45 2.04 -9.13 3.58
CA HIS A 45 1.26 -10.03 4.40
C HIS A 45 0.13 -10.66 3.56
N PRO A 46 -0.12 -11.98 3.65
CA PRO A 46 -1.13 -12.66 2.83
C PRO A 46 -2.54 -12.07 2.91
N ASP A 47 -2.94 -11.57 4.07
CA ASP A 47 -4.26 -10.92 4.25
C ASP A 47 -4.34 -9.49 3.67
N LEU A 48 -3.21 -8.91 3.25
CA LEU A 48 -3.12 -7.54 2.75
C LEU A 48 -2.84 -7.47 1.25
N ILE A 49 -1.96 -8.36 0.76
CA ILE A 49 -1.50 -8.43 -0.62
C ILE A 49 -1.68 -9.86 -1.14
N ASP A 50 -2.38 -9.97 -2.26
CA ASP A 50 -2.43 -11.17 -3.09
C ASP A 50 -1.54 -10.97 -4.33
N PRO A 51 -0.32 -11.54 -4.35
CA PRO A 51 0.63 -11.37 -5.44
C PRO A 51 0.04 -11.77 -6.80
N GLY A 52 0.15 -10.88 -7.79
CA GLY A 52 -0.43 -11.05 -9.12
C GLY A 52 -1.90 -10.65 -9.22
N GLN A 53 -2.58 -10.42 -8.09
CA GLN A 53 -4.01 -10.13 -8.02
C GLN A 53 -4.29 -8.80 -7.31
N PRO A 54 -4.05 -7.65 -7.97
CA PRO A 54 -4.28 -6.34 -7.37
C PRO A 54 -5.73 -6.15 -6.93
N ASP A 55 -6.69 -6.68 -7.69
CA ASP A 55 -8.10 -6.53 -7.36
C ASP A 55 -8.57 -7.41 -6.20
N ASN A 56 -7.78 -8.42 -5.80
CA ASN A 56 -8.02 -9.23 -4.60
C ASN A 56 -7.22 -8.73 -3.38
N SER A 57 -6.41 -7.69 -3.55
CA SER A 57 -5.54 -7.18 -2.49
C SER A 57 -6.24 -6.10 -1.65
N ARG A 58 -6.33 -6.32 -0.34
CA ARG A 58 -6.99 -5.39 0.59
C ARG A 58 -6.33 -4.01 0.63
N LEU A 59 -5.00 -3.92 0.42
CA LEU A 59 -4.32 -2.62 0.30
C LEU A 59 -4.95 -1.78 -0.82
N VAL A 60 -5.19 -2.38 -1.99
CA VAL A 60 -5.79 -1.73 -3.14
C VAL A 60 -7.21 -1.26 -2.82
N TRP A 61 -8.00 -2.08 -2.12
CA TRP A 61 -9.36 -1.72 -1.76
C TRP A 61 -9.43 -0.45 -0.91
N SER A 62 -8.53 -0.31 0.06
CA SER A 62 -8.47 0.85 0.95
C SER A 62 -7.95 2.11 0.26
N ILE A 63 -6.90 2.02 -0.56
CA ILE A 63 -6.35 3.21 -1.26
C ILE A 63 -7.25 3.70 -2.42
N GLU A 64 -8.11 2.82 -2.95
CA GLU A 64 -9.14 3.16 -3.94
C GLU A 64 -10.47 3.58 -3.31
N ALA A 65 -10.60 3.51 -1.99
CA ALA A 65 -11.84 3.80 -1.27
C ALA A 65 -13.06 3.01 -1.83
N ARG A 66 -12.88 1.70 -2.06
CA ARG A 66 -13.95 0.84 -2.59
C ARG A 66 -15.18 0.86 -1.67
N ALA A 67 -16.36 0.69 -2.25
CA ALA A 67 -17.62 0.71 -1.50
C ALA A 67 -17.60 -0.29 -0.34
N GLY A 68 -17.96 0.18 0.86
CA GLY A 68 -17.95 -0.63 2.08
C GLY A 68 -16.57 -0.83 2.72
N ILE A 69 -15.50 -0.28 2.13
CA ILE A 69 -14.14 -0.37 2.66
C ILE A 69 -13.74 1.00 3.23
N PRO A 70 -13.29 1.07 4.50
CA PRO A 70 -12.74 2.32 5.04
C PRO A 70 -11.57 2.83 4.18
N PRO A 71 -11.61 4.08 3.71
CA PRO A 71 -10.56 4.63 2.86
C PRO A 71 -9.28 4.84 3.66
N MET A 72 -8.14 4.66 3.00
CA MET A 72 -6.83 5.02 3.53
C MET A 72 -6.15 6.07 2.64
N PRO A 73 -5.66 7.19 3.21
CA PRO A 73 -5.77 7.56 4.63
C PRO A 73 -7.24 7.86 5.02
N PRO A 74 -7.57 7.85 6.33
CA PRO A 74 -8.88 8.26 6.80
C PRO A 74 -9.22 9.67 6.29
N ILE A 75 -10.51 9.90 6.00
CA ILE A 75 -10.99 11.18 5.47
C ILE A 75 -10.59 12.31 6.43
N GLY A 76 -9.93 13.35 5.89
CA GLY A 76 -9.49 14.52 6.64
C GLY A 76 -8.15 14.35 7.37
N TYR A 77 -7.52 13.17 7.35
CA TYR A 77 -6.24 12.94 8.04
C TYR A 77 -5.01 13.32 7.19
N ASN A 78 -5.01 12.97 5.90
CA ASN A 78 -3.94 13.32 4.97
C ASN A 78 -4.47 13.32 3.53
N THR A 79 -3.72 13.92 2.60
CA THR A 79 -4.02 13.84 1.17
C THR A 79 -3.91 12.38 0.71
N PRO A 80 -4.93 11.84 0.01
CA PRO A 80 -4.87 10.51 -0.60
C PRO A 80 -3.73 10.37 -1.62
N LEU A 81 -3.45 9.13 -1.99
CA LEU A 81 -2.54 8.85 -3.09
C LEU A 81 -3.08 9.42 -4.41
N THR A 82 -2.18 9.89 -5.26
CA THR A 82 -2.52 10.28 -6.63
C THR A 82 -2.88 9.05 -7.46
N LEU A 83 -3.60 9.23 -8.58
CA LEU A 83 -3.92 8.14 -9.50
C LEU A 83 -2.67 7.42 -10.03
N ASN A 84 -1.57 8.15 -10.23
CA ASN A 84 -0.28 7.58 -10.65
C ASN A 84 0.34 6.68 -9.56
N GLN A 85 0.19 7.08 -8.29
CA GLN A 85 0.66 6.28 -7.16
C GLN A 85 -0.19 5.02 -6.95
N ILE A 86 -1.52 5.15 -7.04
CA ILE A 86 -2.44 4.00 -6.99
C ILE A 86 -2.11 3.02 -8.12
N ARG A 87 -1.91 3.53 -9.35
CA ARG A 87 -1.52 2.69 -10.49
C ARG A 87 -0.22 1.94 -10.24
N GLY A 88 0.83 2.61 -9.77
CA GLY A 88 2.09 1.92 -9.51
C GLY A 88 2.00 0.88 -8.38
N VAL A 89 1.19 1.12 -7.34
CA VAL A 89 0.90 0.07 -6.33
C VAL A 89 0.20 -1.13 -6.97
N ARG A 90 -0.81 -0.89 -7.83
CA ARG A 90 -1.48 -1.98 -8.56
C ARG A 90 -0.52 -2.73 -9.48
N THR A 91 0.34 -2.03 -10.22
CA THR A 91 1.33 -2.63 -11.12
C THR A 91 2.32 -3.48 -10.33
N TRP A 92 2.88 -2.96 -9.24
CA TRP A 92 3.78 -3.73 -8.37
C TRP A 92 3.12 -5.02 -7.86
N ILE A 93 1.86 -4.97 -7.43
CA ILE A 93 1.13 -6.18 -7.01
C ILE A 93 0.92 -7.12 -8.18
N ALA A 94 0.50 -6.61 -9.35
CA ALA A 94 0.32 -7.42 -10.57
C ALA A 94 1.62 -8.10 -11.02
N GLU A 95 2.77 -7.48 -10.75
CA GLU A 95 4.11 -8.01 -10.99
C GLU A 95 4.60 -8.99 -9.91
N GLY A 96 3.74 -9.39 -8.96
CA GLY A 96 4.06 -10.39 -7.93
C GLY A 96 4.49 -9.80 -6.59
N ALA A 97 4.39 -8.48 -6.43
CA ALA A 97 4.75 -7.74 -5.23
C ALA A 97 6.18 -8.06 -4.77
N GLU A 98 7.15 -8.00 -5.69
CA GLU A 98 8.54 -8.40 -5.45
C GLU A 98 9.29 -7.42 -4.54
N ASN A 99 10.39 -7.89 -3.95
CA ASN A 99 11.32 -7.07 -3.16
C ASN A 99 12.57 -6.77 -3.99
N ASN A 100 12.52 -5.72 -4.81
CA ASN A 100 13.51 -5.37 -5.83
C ASN A 100 13.93 -3.90 -5.79
#